data_AF-A0A1G0HZZ6-F1
#
_entry.id   AF-A0A1G0HZZ6-F1
#
_cell.length_a   1.000
_cell.length_b   1.000
_cell.length_c   1.000
_cell.angle_alpha   90.00
_cell.angle_beta   90.00
_cell.angle_gamma   90.00
#
_symmetry.space_group_name_H-M   'P 1'
#
loop_
_entity.id
_entity.type
_entity.pdbx_description
1 polymer ?
#
loop_
_entity_poly.entity_id
_entity_poly.type
_entity_poly.pdbx_seq_one_letter_code
_entity_poly.pdbx_strand_id
1 'polypeptide(L)'
;MTATPGRYDCAEGSEITGTAHCFTKVDTSVLDPEAQAMSICDLMGTALEALGECHIGVVQIIMDPEEADAFHGMVPFRLSKV
;
A
#
# COMPACT_ATOMS: atom_id res chain seq x y z
N MET A 1 -16.16 -13.76 -0.07
CA MET A 1 -16.82 -12.46 -0.21
C MET A 1 -16.06 -11.72 -1.30
N THR A 2 -16.62 -11.52 -2.49
CA THR A 2 -15.98 -10.70 -3.53
C THR A 2 -16.48 -9.28 -3.37
N ALA A 3 -15.65 -8.39 -2.83
CA ALA A 3 -16.00 -6.98 -2.72
C ALA A 3 -16.09 -6.38 -4.13
N THR A 4 -17.27 -5.93 -4.53
CA THR A 4 -17.41 -5.07 -5.70
C THR A 4 -16.56 -3.82 -5.45
N PRO A 5 -15.59 -3.47 -6.31
CA PRO A 5 -14.83 -2.24 -6.14
C PRO A 5 -15.82 -1.08 -6.12
N GLY A 6 -15.94 -0.40 -4.98
CA GLY A 6 -16.68 0.84 -4.91
C GLY A 6 -15.98 1.84 -5.82
N ARG A 7 -16.58 2.18 -6.96
CA ARG A 7 -16.22 3.39 -7.68
C ARG A 7 -16.80 4.55 -6.90
N TYR A 8 -16.03 5.06 -5.95
CA TYR A 8 -16.35 6.32 -5.31
C TYR A 8 -16.12 7.41 -6.36
N ASP A 9 -17.20 8.00 -6.85
CA ASP A 9 -17.12 9.28 -7.54
C ASP A 9 -16.64 10.28 -6.51
N CYS A 10 -15.38 10.70 -6.63
CA CYS A 10 -14.76 11.70 -5.78
C CYS A 10 -15.31 13.08 -6.16
N ALA A 11 -16.64 13.22 -6.05
CA ALA A 11 -17.35 14.44 -6.34
C ALA A 11 -16.70 15.59 -5.55
N GLU A 12 -16.51 16.69 -6.26
CA GLU A 12 -15.85 17.95 -5.91
C GLU A 12 -15.51 18.15 -4.41
N GLY A 13 -14.20 18.17 -4.09
CA GLY A 13 -13.68 18.57 -2.78
C GLY A 13 -13.50 17.46 -1.73
N SER A 14 -13.60 16.19 -2.13
CA SER A 14 -13.53 15.05 -1.21
C SER A 14 -12.09 14.55 -0.97
N GLU A 15 -11.68 14.45 0.30
CA GLU A 15 -10.45 13.77 0.71
C GLU A 15 -10.65 12.25 0.69
N ILE A 16 -9.74 11.52 0.06
CA ILE A 16 -9.72 10.05 0.07
C ILE A 16 -8.56 9.59 0.94
N THR A 17 -8.87 8.82 1.99
CA THR A 17 -7.86 8.14 2.78
C THR A 17 -7.92 6.64 2.53
N GLY A 18 -6.76 6.00 2.53
CA GLY A 18 -6.66 4.57 2.34
C GLY A 18 -5.29 4.04 2.75
N THR A 19 -5.16 2.72 2.67
CA THR A 19 -3.87 2.03 2.84
C THR A 19 -3.70 1.08 1.68
N ALA A 20 -2.59 1.20 0.98
CA ALA A 20 -2.20 0.24 -0.03
C ALA A 20 -1.36 -0.85 0.65
N HIS A 21 -1.68 -2.12 0.37
CA HIS A 21 -1.04 -3.27 1.01
C HIS A 21 -0.26 -4.08 -0.01
N CYS A 22 0.92 -4.56 0.36
CA CYS A 22 1.66 -5.57 -0.39
C CYS A 22 2.07 -6.72 0.52
N PHE A 23 2.11 -7.93 -0.04
CA PHE A 23 2.51 -9.13 0.67
C PHE A 23 3.66 -9.78 -0.08
N THR A 24 4.80 -9.91 0.58
CA THR A 24 5.97 -10.59 0.02
C THR A 24 6.16 -11.88 0.78
N LYS A 25 5.94 -13.01 0.09
CA LYS A 25 6.16 -14.33 0.69
C LYS A 25 7.64 -14.62 0.87
N VAL A 26 7.95 -15.32 1.94
CA VAL A 26 9.25 -15.91 2.20
C VAL A 26 9.42 -17.10 1.26
N ASP A 27 10.03 -16.85 0.12
CA ASP A 27 10.43 -17.87 -0.84
C ASP A 27 11.95 -17.97 -0.89
N THR A 28 12.47 -19.17 -1.13
CA THR A 28 13.89 -19.46 -1.36
C THR A 28 14.51 -18.67 -2.51
N SER A 29 13.69 -18.16 -3.45
CA SER A 29 14.14 -17.29 -4.54
C SER A 29 14.34 -15.83 -4.13
N VAL A 30 13.83 -15.42 -2.96
CA VAL A 30 13.90 -14.06 -2.43
C VAL A 30 14.91 -14.04 -1.27
N LEU A 31 16.04 -13.37 -1.49
CA LEU A 31 17.13 -13.32 -0.52
C LEU A 31 16.74 -12.61 0.78
N ASP A 32 15.98 -11.53 0.67
CA ASP A 32 15.49 -10.71 1.78
C ASP A 32 14.05 -10.24 1.51
N PRO A 33 13.05 -11.03 1.93
CA PRO A 33 11.64 -10.72 1.68
C PRO A 33 11.16 -9.43 2.35
N GLU A 34 11.75 -9.06 3.49
CA GLU A 34 11.44 -7.81 4.18
C GLU A 34 11.94 -6.60 3.38
N ALA A 35 13.20 -6.64 2.93
CA ALA A 35 13.76 -5.58 2.09
C ALA A 35 13.06 -5.48 0.73
N GLN A 36 12.62 -6.61 0.16
CA GLN A 36 11.80 -6.60 -1.06
C GLN A 36 10.43 -5.96 -0.80
N ALA A 37 9.77 -6.28 0.31
CA ALA A 37 8.50 -5.64 0.69
C ALA A 37 8.70 -4.11 0.82
N MET A 38 9.82 -3.66 1.40
CA MET A 38 10.14 -2.23 1.50
C MET A 38 10.29 -1.58 0.13
N SER A 39 11.05 -2.22 -0.76
CA SER A 39 11.24 -1.74 -2.12
C SER A 39 9.91 -1.61 -2.87
N ILE A 40 8.98 -2.55 -2.66
CA ILE A 40 7.64 -2.49 -3.25
C ILE A 40 6.83 -1.35 -2.64
N CYS A 41 6.85 -1.18 -1.30
CA CYS A 41 6.18 -0.07 -0.64
C CYS A 41 6.67 1.30 -1.13
N ASP A 42 7.97 1.47 -1.33
CA ASP A 42 8.56 2.71 -1.84
C ASP A 42 8.09 3.03 -3.27
N LEU A 43 8.04 2.01 -4.13
CA LEU A 43 7.50 2.14 -5.49
C LEU A 43 6.00 2.48 -5.48
N MET A 44 5.23 1.86 -4.58
CA MET A 44 3.81 2.17 -4.40
C MET A 44 3.61 3.60 -3.92
N GLY A 45 4.40 4.06 -2.94
CA GLY A 45 4.39 5.45 -2.47
C GLY A 45 4.65 6.44 -3.60
N THR A 46 5.71 6.19 -4.38
CA THR A 46 6.06 7.02 -5.55
C THR A 46 4.90 7.07 -6.57
N ALA A 47 4.26 5.92 -6.84
CA ALA A 47 3.14 5.85 -7.76
C ALA A 47 1.90 6.60 -7.25
N LEU A 48 1.64 6.56 -5.93
CA LEU A 48 0.54 7.28 -5.29
C LEU A 48 0.78 8.79 -5.28
N GLU A 49 2.01 9.23 -4.99
CA GLU A 49 2.43 10.64 -5.09
C GLU A 49 2.26 11.19 -6.51
N ALA A 50 2.49 10.36 -7.53
CA ALA A 50 2.30 10.75 -8.93
C ALA A 50 0.82 11.00 -9.31
N LEU A 51 -0.16 10.61 -8.46
CA LEU A 51 -1.59 10.84 -8.72
C LEU A 51 -2.02 12.30 -8.48
N GLY A 52 -1.19 13.12 -7.83
CA GLY A 52 -1.50 14.53 -7.55
C GLY A 52 -1.19 14.92 -6.12
N GLU A 53 -2.07 15.69 -5.47
CA GLU A 53 -1.91 16.05 -4.06
C GLU A 53 -2.15 14.83 -3.15
N CYS A 54 -1.13 13.98 -3.06
CA CYS A 54 -1.12 12.81 -2.22
C CYS A 54 -0.08 12.96 -1.11
N HIS A 55 -0.49 12.69 0.13
CA HIS A 55 0.41 12.57 1.26
C HIS A 55 0.56 11.12 1.67
N ILE A 56 1.80 10.63 1.69
CA ILE A 56 2.14 9.29 2.18
C ILE A 56 2.40 9.36 3.69
N GLY A 57 1.70 8.51 4.44
CA GLY A 57 1.89 8.35 5.87
C GLY A 57 3.12 7.50 6.20
N VAL A 58 3.27 7.14 7.47
CA VAL A 58 4.36 6.26 7.90
C VAL A 58 4.16 4.86 7.31
N VAL A 59 5.07 4.46 6.42
CA VAL A 59 5.12 3.11 5.86
C VAL A 59 5.55 2.14 6.96
N GLN A 60 4.87 0.99 7.02
CA GLN A 60 5.16 -0.07 7.98
C GLN A 60 5.31 -1.40 7.27
N ILE A 61 6.25 -2.20 7.75
CA ILE A 61 6.43 -3.60 7.35
C ILE A 61 6.46 -4.44 8.60
N ILE A 62 5.61 -5.46 8.62
CA ILE A 62 5.51 -6.42 9.71
C ILE A 62 5.42 -7.83 9.12
N MET A 63 5.70 -8.86 9.92
CA MET A 63 5.27 -10.21 9.52
C MET A 63 3.74 -10.29 9.57
N ASP A 64 3.15 -10.93 8.57
CA ASP A 64 1.70 -11.09 8.49
C ASP A 64 1.20 -12.03 9.60
N PRO A 65 0.24 -11.60 10.44
CA PRO A 65 -0.32 -12.45 11.49
C PRO A 65 -1.19 -13.60 10.95
N GLU A 66 -1.74 -13.47 9.73
CA GLU A 66 -2.60 -14.50 9.12
C GLU A 66 -1.81 -15.51 8.28
N GLU A 67 -0.71 -15.09 7.66
CA GLU A 67 0.20 -15.92 6.87
C GLU A 67 1.64 -15.84 7.42
N ALA A 68 2.03 -16.85 8.20
CA ALA A 68 3.30 -16.86 8.94
C ALA A 68 4.57 -16.82 8.08
N ASP A 69 4.45 -16.98 6.76
CA ASP A 69 5.53 -16.92 5.77
C ASP A 69 5.41 -15.70 4.85
N ALA A 70 4.81 -14.60 5.29
CA ALA A 70 4.73 -13.36 4.51
C ALA A 70 5.10 -12.11 5.30
N PHE A 71 5.72 -11.14 4.61
CA PHE A 71 5.87 -9.77 5.09
C PHE A 71 4.75 -8.90 4.52
N HIS A 72 4.02 -8.22 5.40
CA HIS A 72 2.91 -7.32 5.12
C HIS A 72 3.39 -5.88 5.15
N GLY A 73 3.53 -5.29 3.95
CA GLY A 73 3.81 -3.87 3.76
C GLY A 73 2.52 -3.05 3.71
N MET A 74 2.51 -1.92 4.41
CA MET A 74 1.38 -1.00 4.51
C MET A 74 1.83 0.42 4.16
N VAL A 75 1.20 1.01 3.15
CA VAL A 75 1.44 2.38 2.68
C VAL A 75 0.16 3.20 2.87
N PRO A 76 0.00 3.89 4.02
CA PRO A 76 -1.12 4.79 4.24
C PRO A 76 -1.01 5.99 3.31
N PHE A 77 -2.12 6.42 2.72
CA PHE A 77 -2.16 7.59 1.86
C PHE A 77 -3.39 8.45 2.09
N ARG A 78 -3.25 9.73 1.79
CA ARG A 78 -4.33 10.72 1.73
C ARG A 78 -4.24 11.45 0.41
N LEU A 79 -5.24 11.28 -0.45
CA LEU A 79 -5.38 12.01 -1.71
C LEU A 79 -6.38 13.15 -1.54
N SER A 80 -5.92 14.36 -1.84
CA SER A 80 -6.74 15.56 -1.96
C SER A 80 -6.84 15.94 -3.44
N LYS A 81 -7.95 16.54 -3.85
CA LYS A 81 -8.09 17.14 -5.18
C LYS A 81 -8.21 18.65 -5.02
N VAL A 82 -7.39 19.40 -5.76
CA VAL A 82 -7.53 20.85 -5.94
C VAL A 82 -8.72 21.16 -6.83
#